data_AF-A0A2E6J3W6-F1
#
_entry.id   AF-A0A2E6J3W6-F1
#
_cell.length_a   1.000
_cell.length_b   1.000
_cell.length_c   1.000
_cell.angle_alpha   90.00
_cell.angle_beta   90.00
_cell.angle_gamma   90.00
#
_symmetry.space_group_name_H-M   'P 1'
#
loop_
_entity.id
_entity.type
_entity.pdbx_description
1 polymer ?
#
loop_
_entity_poly.entity_id
_entity_poly.type
_entity_poly.pdbx_seq_one_letter_code
_entity_poly.pdbx_strand_id
1 'polypeptide(L)' 'MSRALTWPLVILWNALFWTYDRATWQYDLMVIAILAFVWLTPPTWLGDPTASGEGLVGWVLTLIN' A
#
# COMPACT_ATOMS: atom_id res chain seq x y z
N MET A 1 -9.51 19.18 25.25
CA MET A 1 -8.97 18.64 23.98
C MET A 1 -10.05 17.78 23.34
N SER A 2 -10.55 18.17 22.16
CA SER A 2 -11.68 17.48 21.52
C SER A 2 -11.26 16.06 21.13
N ARG A 3 -11.95 15.05 21.68
CA ARG A 3 -11.68 13.62 21.42
C ARG A 3 -11.70 13.25 19.93
N ALA A 4 -12.33 14.08 19.10
CA ALA A 4 -12.43 13.90 17.66
C ALA A 4 -11.08 14.01 16.93
N LEU A 5 -10.15 14.87 17.38
CA LEU A 5 -8.85 15.03 16.71
C LEU A 5 -7.85 13.92 17.09
N THR A 6 -8.06 13.25 18.22
CA THR A 6 -7.13 12.22 18.72
C THR A 6 -7.16 10.96 17.86
N TRP A 7 -8.33 10.57 17.34
CA TRP A 7 -8.52 9.35 16.57
C TRP A 7 -7.64 9.24 15.32
N PRO A 8 -7.62 10.24 14.40
CA PRO A 8 -6.76 10.14 13.22
C PRO A 8 -5.26 10.09 13.59
N LEU A 9 -4.85 10.82 14.63
CA LEU A 9 -3.46 10.78 15.11
C LEU A 9 -3.08 9.41 15.65
N VAL A 10 -3.96 8.75 16.41
CA VAL A 10 -3.74 7.39 16.92
C VAL A 10 -3.67 6.38 15.79
N ILE A 11 -4.55 6.49 14.79
CA ILE A 11 -4.53 5.59 13.62
C ILE A 11 -3.22 5.74 12.84
N LEU A 12 -2.80 6.98 12.56
CA LEU A 12 -1.54 7.25 11.88
C LEU A 12 -0.34 6.74 12.68
N TRP A 13 -0.33 6.97 13.99
CA TRP A 13 0.72 6.45 14.86
C TRP A 13 0.79 4.93 14.79
N ASN A 14 -0.34 4.23 14.94
CA ASN A 14 -0.37 2.77 14.91
C ASN A 14 0.02 2.20 13.54
N ALA A 15 -0.33 2.89 12.44
CA ALA A 15 0.04 2.49 11.10
C ALA A 15 1.55 2.69 10.84
N LEU A 16 2.10 3.86 11.20
CA LEU A 16 3.52 4.17 10.99
C LEU A 16 4.45 3.32 11.85
N PHE A 17 4.07 3.04 13.10
CA PHE A 17 4.86 2.21 14.02
C PHE A 17 4.48 0.73 13.99
N TRP A 18 3.57 0.33 13.10
CA TRP A 18 3.17 -1.07 12.90
C TRP A 18 2.73 -1.77 14.19
N THR A 19 1.85 -1.13 14.97
CA THR A 19 1.48 -1.60 16.32
C THR A 19 0.17 -2.37 16.37
N TYR A 20 -0.55 -2.52 15.25
CA TYR A 20 -1.72 -3.39 15.19
C TYR A 20 -1.31 -4.86 15.35
N ASP A 21 -2.10 -5.61 16.11
CA ASP A 21 -1.85 -7.04 16.32
C ASP A 21 -1.99 -7.84 15.03
N ARG A 22 -1.23 -8.94 14.94
CA ARG A 22 -1.33 -9.88 13.82
C ARG A 22 -2.72 -10.54 13.79
N ALA A 23 -3.18 -10.90 12.59
CA ALA A 23 -4.52 -11.47 12.36
C ALA A 23 -5.68 -10.53 12.75
N THR A 24 -5.44 -9.22 12.66
CA THR A 24 -6.49 -8.19 12.72
C THR A 24 -6.71 -7.58 11.35
N TRP A 25 -7.93 -7.13 11.06
CA TRP A 25 -8.25 -6.56 9.75
C TRP A 25 -7.44 -5.28 9.45
N GLN A 26 -7.06 -4.50 10.47
CA GLN A 26 -6.23 -3.31 10.31
C GLN A 26 -4.82 -3.68 9.86
N TYR A 27 -4.25 -4.73 10.45
CA TYR A 27 -2.98 -5.29 10.02
C TYR A 27 -3.05 -5.77 8.58
N ASP A 28 -4.11 -6.50 8.23
CA ASP A 28 -4.31 -7.02 6.87
C ASP A 28 -4.41 -5.87 5.85
N LEU A 29 -5.10 -4.77 6.19
CA LEU A 29 -5.13 -3.57 5.34
C LEU A 29 -3.76 -2.94 5.12
N MET A 30 -2.93 -2.88 6.16
CA MET A 30 -1.56 -2.34 6.04
C MET A 30 -0.70 -3.22 5.14
N VAL A 31 -0.84 -4.55 5.24
CA VAL A 31 -0.17 -5.48 4.32
C VAL A 31 -0.65 -5.29 2.90
N ILE A 32 -1.97 -5.22 2.67
CA ILE A 32 -2.55 -4.97 1.35
C ILE A 32 -2.02 -3.66 0.77
N ALA A 33 -1.89 -2.60 1.57
CA ALA A 33 -1.35 -1.32 1.11
C ALA A 33 0.11 -1.43 0.63
N ILE A 34 0.96 -2.18 1.34
CA ILE A 34 2.34 -2.44 0.92
C ILE A 34 2.37 -3.28 -0.37
N LEU A 35 1.58 -4.36 -0.43
CA LEU A 35 1.52 -5.22 -1.62
C LEU A 35 1.04 -4.43 -2.83
N ALA A 36 0.00 -3.62 -2.66
CA ALA A 36 -0.49 -2.71 -3.69
C ALA A 36 0.60 -1.75 -4.14
N PHE A 37 1.36 -1.16 -3.21
CA PHE A 37 2.50 -0.29 -3.57
C PHE A 37 3.56 -1.02 -4.40
N VAL A 38 3.99 -2.22 -3.98
CA VAL A 38 4.99 -3.01 -4.70
C VAL A 38 4.51 -3.40 -6.10
N TRP A 39 3.23 -3.75 -6.22
CA TRP A 39 2.62 -4.25 -7.45
C TRP A 39 2.23 -3.16 -8.43
N LEU A 40 1.73 -2.03 -7.92
CA LEU A 40 1.33 -0.88 -8.73
C LEU A 40 2.53 -0.03 -9.16
N THR A 41 3.69 -0.15 -8.50
CA THR A 41 4.91 0.55 -8.94
C THR A 41 5.49 -0.16 -10.15
N PRO A 42 5.40 0.40 -11.38
CA PRO A 42 5.92 -0.26 -12.55
C PRO A 42 7.45 -0.31 -12.51
N PRO A 43 8.08 -1.39 -13.00
CA PRO A 43 9.55 -1.54 -13.01
C PRO A 43 10.27 -0.41 -13.75
N THR A 44 9.61 0.20 -14.73
CA THR A 44 10.14 1.33 -15.50
C THR A 44 10.37 2.58 -14.66
N TRP A 45 9.59 2.80 -13.59
CA TRP A 45 9.82 3.93 -12.67
C TRP A 45 11.09 3.78 -11.86
N LEU A 46 11.49 2.53 -11.58
CA LEU A 46 12.70 2.20 -10.84
C LEU A 46 13.93 2.08 -11.75
N GLY A 47 13.75 2.16 -13.08
CA GLY A 47 14.83 1.95 -14.03
C GLY A 47 15.44 0.54 -13.93
N ASP A 48 14.61 -0.45 -13.60
CA ASP A 48 15.06 -1.81 -13.33
C ASP A 48 15.68 -2.45 -14.60
N PRO A 49 16.98 -2.85 -14.56
CA PRO A 49 17.64 -3.47 -15.72
C PRO A 49 17.28 -4.95 -15.91
N THR A 50 16.63 -5.57 -14.93
CA THR A 50 16.29 -7.00 -14.88
C THR A 50 14.81 -7.29 -15.07
N ALA A 51 13.92 -6.43 -14.59
CA ALA A 51 12.48 -6.56 -14.79
C ALA A 51 12.00 -5.62 -15.91
N SER A 52 11.61 -6.21 -17.05
CA SER A 52 11.02 -5.49 -18.18
C SER A 52 9.53 -5.86 -18.34
N GLY A 53 8.66 -4.86 -18.52
CA GLY A 53 7.22 -5.06 -18.71
C GLY A 53 6.36 -3.90 -18.18
N GLU A 54 5.09 -3.93 -18.55
CA GLU A 54 4.08 -2.87 -18.29
C GLU A 54 3.58 -2.82 -16.83
N GLY A 55 4.05 -3.75 -15.98
CA GLY A 55 3.59 -3.91 -14.60
C GLY A 55 2.13 -4.37 -14.49
N LEU A 56 1.60 -4.48 -13.27
CA LEU A 56 0.18 -4.82 -13.05
C LEU A 56 -0.75 -3.72 -13.58
N VAL A 57 -0.31 -2.46 -13.56
CA VAL A 57 -1.09 -1.33 -14.09
C VAL A 57 -1.26 -1.44 -15.60
N GLY A 58 -0.22 -1.73 -16.38
CA GLY A 58 -0.35 -1.92 -17.82
C GLY A 58 -1.20 -3.13 -18.19
N TRP A 59 -1.11 -4.23 -17.42
CA TRP A 59 -2.03 -5.37 -17.56
C TRP A 59 -3.50 -5.00 -17.35
N VAL A 60 -3.80 -4.15 -16.36
CA VAL A 60 -5.19 -3.69 -16.14
C VAL A 60 -5.66 -2.76 -17.25
N LEU A 61 -4.81 -1.83 -17.71
CA LEU A 61 -5.15 -0.89 -18.79
C LEU A 61 -5.42 -1.62 -20.11
N THR A 62 -4.66 -2.68 -20.42
CA THR A 62 -4.88 -3.52 -21.61
C THR A 62 -6.16 -4.35 -21.55
N LEU A 63 -6.66 -4.68 -20.36
CA LEU A 63 -7.93 -5.43 -20.20
C LEU A 63 -9.17 -4.53 -20.34
N ILE A 64 -9.03 -3.22 -20.13
CA ILE A 64 -10.14 -2.25 -20.14
C ILE A 64 -10.28 -1.55 -21.50
N ASN A 65 -9.24 -1.58 -22.33
CA ASN A 65 -9.20 -1.01 -23.69
C ASN A 65 -9.53 -2.07 -24.74
#